data_AF-A0A258YW82-F1
#
_entry.id   AF-A0A258YW82-F1
#
_cell.length_a   1.000
_cell.length_b   1.000
_cell.length_c   1.000
_cell.angle_alpha   90.00
_cell.angle_beta   90.00
_cell.angle_gamma   90.00
#
_symmetry.space_group_name_H-M   'P 1'
#
loop_
_entity.id
_entity.type
_entity.pdbx_description
1 polymer ?
#
loop_
_entity_poly.entity_id
_entity_poly.type
_entity_poly.pdbx_seq_one_letter_code
_entity_poly.pdbx_strand_id
1 'polypeptide(L)' 'MSNPIQSVRGMNDCLPETTDAWQAFEAIVRDWLRRYGYREMRTPILEHTGLFKRAIGEVTDIVEKEMYTFVDE' A
#
# COMPACT_ATOMS: atom_id res chain seq x y z
N MET A 1 19.67 26.75 12.28
CA MET A 1 20.05 25.32 12.20
C MET A 1 18.95 24.61 11.43
N SER A 2 19.29 23.84 10.39
CA SER A 2 18.31 23.05 9.64
C SER A 2 17.78 21.93 10.52
N ASN A 3 16.46 21.78 10.59
CA ASN A 3 15.84 20.68 11.31
C ASN A 3 16.14 19.38 10.54
N PRO A 4 16.61 18.30 11.20
CA PRO A 4 16.82 17.03 10.53
C PRO A 4 15.48 16.51 9.99
N ILE A 5 15.48 16.02 8.75
CA ILE A 5 14.30 15.42 8.13
C ILE A 5 13.91 14.18 8.95
N GLN A 6 12.62 14.01 9.20
CA GLN A 6 12.04 12.87 9.93
C GLN A 6 11.07 12.12 9.02
N SER A 7 10.76 10.86 9.37
CA SER A 7 9.76 10.09 8.65
C SER A 7 8.38 10.72 8.76
N VAL A 8 7.55 10.49 7.75
CA VAL A 8 6.16 10.94 7.75
C VAL A 8 5.40 10.15 8.82
N ARG A 9 4.69 10.85 9.70
CA ARG A 9 3.89 10.21 10.75
C ARG A 9 2.93 9.19 10.13
N GLY A 10 2.98 7.94 10.60
CA GLY A 10 2.18 6.84 10.09
C GLY A 10 2.85 6.01 8.98
N MET A 11 4.03 6.42 8.49
CA MET A 11 4.84 5.67 7.52
C MET A 11 6.06 5.11 8.24
N ASN A 12 5.95 3.87 8.71
CA ASN A 12 6.98 3.21 9.50
C ASN A 12 8.07 2.61 8.62
N ASP A 13 9.32 2.66 9.10
CA ASP A 13 10.43 1.92 8.49
C ASP A 13 10.38 0.44 8.90
N CYS A 14 10.54 -0.46 7.95
CA CYS A 14 10.72 -1.88 8.23
C CYS A 14 12.22 -2.16 8.39
N LEU A 15 12.67 -2.24 9.65
CA LEU A 15 14.08 -2.43 10.01
C LEU A 15 14.48 -3.91 9.96
N PRO A 16 15.79 -4.24 9.84
CA PRO A 16 16.27 -5.61 9.72
C PRO A 16 15.74 -6.58 10.78
N GLU A 17 15.53 -6.11 12.01
CA GLU A 17 14.99 -6.91 13.13
C GLU A 17 13.56 -7.40 12.87
N THR A 18 12.81 -6.72 12.00
CA THR A 18 11.43 -7.04 11.63
C THR A 18 11.29 -7.65 10.24
N THR A 19 12.23 -7.34 9.34
CA THR A 19 12.16 -7.73 7.94
C THR A 19 12.15 -9.25 7.75
N ASP A 20 12.93 -10.00 8.53
CA ASP A 20 13.00 -11.46 8.43
C ASP A 20 11.64 -12.12 8.72
N ALA A 21 10.90 -11.61 9.70
CA ALA A 21 9.57 -12.10 10.04
C ALA A 21 8.56 -11.83 8.91
N TRP A 22 8.62 -10.63 8.31
CA TRP A 22 7.79 -10.28 7.15
C TRP A 22 8.08 -11.18 5.96
N GLN A 23 9.36 -11.39 5.61
CA GLN A 23 9.75 -12.25 4.49
C GLN A 23 9.28 -13.69 4.69
N ALA A 24 9.40 -14.24 5.91
CA ALA A 24 8.92 -15.57 6.23
C ALA A 24 7.39 -15.68 6.07
N PHE A 25 6.65 -14.70 6.59
CA PHE A 25 5.19 -14.63 6.44
C PHE A 25 4.77 -14.60 4.96
N GLU A 26 5.35 -13.71 4.17
CA GLU A 26 5.03 -13.57 2.76
C GLU A 26 5.37 -14.84 1.96
N ALA A 27 6.48 -15.52 2.29
CA ALA A 27 6.87 -16.77 1.63
C ALA A 27 5.81 -17.86 1.83
N ILE A 28 5.28 -17.99 3.04
CA ILE A 28 4.22 -18.95 3.37
C ILE A 28 2.95 -18.63 2.58
N VAL A 29 2.52 -17.37 2.56
CA VAL A 29 1.30 -16.95 1.85
C VAL A 29 1.45 -17.16 0.34
N ARG A 30 2.59 -16.79 -0.24
CA ARG A 30 2.87 -16.99 -1.67
C ARG A 30 2.85 -18.47 -2.06
N ASP A 31 3.46 -19.33 -1.25
CA ASP A 31 3.45 -20.78 -1.50
C ASP A 31 2.04 -21.35 -1.42
N TRP A 32 1.28 -20.96 -0.39
CA TRP A 32 -0.10 -21.40 -0.22
C TRP A 32 -0.97 -21.02 -1.44
N LEU A 33 -0.93 -19.76 -1.88
CA LEU A 33 -1.70 -19.29 -3.05
C LEU A 33 -1.33 -20.05 -4.33
N ARG A 34 -0.04 -20.33 -4.55
CA ARG A 34 0.44 -21.09 -5.72
C ARG A 34 -0.11 -22.51 -5.77
N ARG A 35 -0.28 -23.17 -4.61
CA ARG A 35 -0.86 -24.53 -4.54
C ARG A 35 -2.31 -24.59 -5.04
N TYR A 36 -3.02 -23.46 -5.02
CA TYR A 36 -4.38 -23.33 -5.56
C TYR A 36 -4.42 -22.76 -6.98
N GLY A 37 -3.27 -22.61 -7.64
CA GLY A 37 -3.19 -22.15 -9.03
C GLY A 37 -3.34 -20.63 -9.22
N TYR A 38 -3.36 -19.86 -8.14
CA TYR A 38 -3.35 -18.39 -8.23
C TYR A 38 -1.99 -17.91 -8.76
N ARG A 39 -2.04 -16.87 -9.61
CA ARG A 39 -0.85 -16.22 -10.16
C ARG A 39 -0.82 -14.77 -9.72
N GLU A 40 0.37 -14.30 -9.36
CA GLU A 40 0.58 -12.93 -8.93
C GLU A 40 0.38 -11.96 -10.10
N MET A 41 -0.32 -10.86 -9.83
CA MET A 41 -0.48 -9.71 -10.70
C MET A 41 -0.10 -8.47 -9.90
N ARG A 42 0.69 -7.56 -10.49
CA ARG A 42 1.10 -6.30 -9.86
C ARG A 42 0.51 -5.14 -10.63
N THR A 43 -0.20 -4.26 -9.93
CA THR A 43 -0.79 -3.04 -10.47
C THR A 43 0.06 -1.83 -10.09
N PRO A 44 -0.10 -0.68 -10.78
CA PRO A 44 0.44 0.60 -10.33
C PRO A 44 0.00 0.96 -8.90
N ILE A 45 0.83 1.73 -8.19
CA ILE A 45 0.51 2.25 -6.84
C ILE A 45 -0.43 3.46 -6.93
N LEU A 46 -0.26 4.29 -7.97
CA LEU A 46 -1.07 5.46 -8.24
C LEU A 46 -1.97 5.19 -9.45
N GLU A 47 -3.22 5.62 -9.34
CA GLU A 47 -4.24 5.48 -10.38
C GLU A 47 -5.07 6.77 -10.44
N HIS A 48 -5.79 6.97 -11.54
CA HIS A 48 -6.72 8.10 -11.64
C HIS A 48 -7.78 8.04 -10.55
N THR A 49 -8.00 9.16 -9.84
CA THR A 49 -8.96 9.25 -8.72
C THR A 49 -10.37 8.76 -9.09
N GLY A 50 -10.79 8.95 -10.34
CA GLY A 50 -12.09 8.47 -10.82
C GLY A 50 -12.28 6.95 -10.75
N LEU A 51 -11.20 6.16 -10.80
CA LEU A 51 -11.24 4.72 -10.64
C LEU A 51 -11.78 4.32 -9.26
N PHE A 52 -11.24 4.92 -8.20
CA PHE A 52 -11.61 4.64 -6.82
C PHE A 52 -12.98 5.21 -6.46
N LYS A 53 -13.29 6.44 -6.90
CA LYS A 53 -14.62 7.06 -6.68
C LYS A 53 -15.76 6.19 -7.21
N ARG A 54 -15.59 5.63 -8.41
CA ARG A 54 -16.60 4.77 -9.04
C ARG A 54 -16.68 3.38 -8.41
N ALA A 55 -15.53 2.78 -8.05
CA ALA A 55 -15.49 1.41 -7.56
C ALA A 55 -15.91 1.28 -6.08
N ILE A 56 -15.51 2.24 -5.24
CA ILE A 56 -15.74 2.21 -3.78
C ILE A 56 -17.04 2.93 -3.42
N GLY A 57 -17.40 3.98 -4.16
CA GLY A 57 -18.56 4.82 -3.89
C GLY A 57 -18.17 6.15 -3.25
N GLU A 58 -18.76 7.23 -3.74
CA GLU A 58 -18.36 8.61 -3.43
C GLU A 58 -18.57 9.00 -1.96
N VAL A 59 -19.54 8.39 -1.28
CA VAL A 59 -19.96 8.74 0.09
C VAL A 59 -19.29 7.85 1.14
N THR A 60 -18.19 7.19 0.79
CA THR A 60 -17.41 6.39 1.75
C THR A 60 -16.36 7.26 2.41
N ASP A 61 -16.11 7.03 3.70
CA ASP A 61 -15.05 7.74 4.44
C ASP A 61 -13.68 7.60 3.75
N ILE A 62 -13.43 6.47 3.09
CA ILE A 62 -12.22 6.22 2.27
C ILE A 62 -12.07 7.32 1.22
N VAL A 63 -13.10 7.53 0.41
CA VAL A 63 -13.08 8.49 -0.70
C VAL A 63 -13.07 9.93 -0.21
N GLU A 64 -13.74 10.21 0.91
CA GLU A 64 -13.84 11.57 1.44
C GLU A 64 -12.60 12.03 2.22
N LYS A 65 -11.95 11.14 2.98
CA LYS A 65 -11.00 11.53 4.03
C LYS A 65 -9.67 10.79 4.02
N GLU A 66 -9.57 9.64 3.35
CA GLU A 66 -8.39 8.76 3.48
C GLU A 66 -7.54 8.67 2.21
N MET A 67 -8.07 9.05 1.04
CA MET A 67 -7.31 9.03 -0.21
C MET A 67 -6.29 10.18 -0.29
N TYR A 68 -5.04 9.85 -0.58
CA TYR A 68 -4.03 10.82 -1.01
C TYR A 68 -4.23 11.13 -2.50
N THR A 69 -4.87 12.28 -2.80
CA THR A 69 -5.07 12.77 -4.18
C THR A 69 -4.26 14.04 -4.41
N PHE A 70 -3.57 14.11 -5.54
CA PHE A 70 -2.83 15.28 -6.00
C PHE A 70 -3.02 15.44 -7.52
N VAL A 71 -2.78 16.65 -8.01
CA VAL A 71 -2.83 16.97 -9.45
C VAL A 71 -1.45 16.72 -10.04
N ASP A 72 -1.41 16.06 -11.19
CA ASP A 72 -0.19 15.89 -11.98
C ASP A 72 0.16 17.24 -12.64
N GLU A 73 1.42 17.69 -12.50
CA GLU A 73 1.91 18.98 -13.03
C GLU A 73 2.63 18.82 -14.36
#